data_AF-A0A959P0V1-F1
#
_entry.id   AF-A0A959P0V1-F1
#
_cell.length_a   1.000
_cell.length_b   1.000
_cell.length_c   1.000
_cell.angle_alpha   90.00
_cell.angle_beta   90.00
_cell.angle_gamma   90.00
#
_symmetry.space_group_name_H-M   'P 1'
#
loop_
_entity.id
_entity.type
_entity.pdbx_description
1 polymer ?
#
loop_
_entity_poly.entity_id
_entity_poly.type
_entity_poly.pdbx_seq_one_letter_code
_entity_poly.pdbx_strand_id
1 'polypeptide(L)'
;MKKRVYNFSAGPAILPEEVLLEAQEDLFSYKETGMSVMEMSHRSKAYDEIFSGAINDLKKLLNIGDNYDVLFLQGGATLQFSMVPLNLMPPVNKADYINTGA
;
A
#
# COMPACT_ATOMS: atom_id res chain seq x y z
N MET A 1 -3.94 -22.82 19.77
CA MET A 1 -4.15 -21.87 18.66
C MET A 1 -5.00 -20.72 19.16
N LYS A 2 -4.61 -19.47 18.90
CA LYS A 2 -5.46 -18.31 19.21
C LYS A 2 -6.74 -18.43 18.36
N LYS A 3 -7.91 -18.15 18.94
CA LYS A 3 -9.20 -18.24 18.24
C LYS A 3 -9.29 -17.12 17.19
N ARG A 4 -9.28 -17.45 15.90
CA ARG A 4 -9.55 -16.50 14.82
C ARG A 4 -11.06 -16.37 14.63
N VAL A 5 -11.55 -15.15 14.46
CA VAL A 5 -12.98 -14.88 14.21
C VAL A 5 -13.26 -14.87 12.71
N TYR A 6 -14.50 -15.16 12.33
CA TYR A 6 -14.96 -14.90 10.96
C TYR A 6 -15.18 -13.40 10.80
N ASN A 7 -14.20 -12.72 10.20
CA ASN A 7 -14.25 -11.29 9.97
C ASN A 7 -14.79 -11.00 8.57
N PHE A 8 -16.01 -10.46 8.49
CA PHE A 8 -16.68 -10.02 7.26
C PHE A 8 -16.69 -8.48 7.10
N SER A 9 -15.76 -7.77 7.74
CA SER A 9 -15.63 -6.32 7.61
C SER A 9 -15.39 -5.89 6.16
N ALA A 10 -16.02 -4.78 5.76
CA ALA A 10 -15.87 -4.19 4.42
C ALA A 10 -14.60 -3.33 4.27
N GLY A 11 -13.96 -2.93 5.37
CA GLY A 11 -12.80 -2.03 5.36
C GLY A 11 -12.59 -1.32 6.71
N PRO A 12 -11.41 -1.44 7.36
CA PRO A 12 -10.33 -2.39 7.06
C PRO A 12 -10.82 -3.84 7.06
N ALA A 13 -10.24 -4.69 6.21
CA ALA A 13 -10.67 -6.06 5.98
C ALA A 13 -9.68 -7.09 6.57
N ILE A 14 -9.98 -8.37 6.38
CA ILE A 14 -9.11 -9.47 6.82
C ILE A 14 -7.84 -9.57 5.96
N LEU A 15 -6.69 -9.81 6.62
CA LEU A 15 -5.45 -10.20 5.96
C LEU A 15 -5.30 -11.74 5.96
N PRO A 16 -4.58 -12.32 4.97
CA PRO A 16 -4.20 -13.74 5.00
C PRO A 16 -3.48 -14.11 6.31
N GLU A 17 -3.63 -15.35 6.76
CA GLU A 17 -3.07 -15.78 8.05
C GLU A 17 -1.55 -15.85 8.01
N GLU A 18 -1.03 -16.42 6.95
CA GLU A 18 0.39 -16.55 6.65
C GLU A 18 1.11 -15.20 6.69
N VAL A 19 0.52 -14.14 6.11
CA VAL A 19 1.09 -12.78 6.10
C VAL A 19 1.15 -12.21 7.51
N LEU A 20 0.12 -12.41 8.34
CA LEU A 20 0.12 -11.93 9.72
C LEU A 20 1.16 -12.64 10.59
N LEU A 21 1.36 -13.94 10.37
CA LEU A 21 2.34 -14.74 11.10
C LEU A 21 3.77 -14.35 10.72
N GLU A 22 4.04 -14.16 9.43
CA GLU A 22 5.35 -13.67 8.96
C GLU A 22 5.65 -12.28 9.50
N ALA A 23 4.70 -11.33 9.39
CA ALA A 23 4.88 -9.99 9.93
C ALA A 23 5.04 -9.99 11.46
N GLN A 24 4.43 -10.94 12.18
CA GLN A 24 4.62 -11.10 13.62
C GLN A 24 6.03 -11.58 13.96
N GLU A 25 6.55 -12.56 13.21
CA GLU A 25 7.91 -13.09 13.38
C GLU A 25 8.97 -12.00 13.12
N ASP A 26 8.80 -11.25 12.05
CA ASP A 26 9.72 -10.19 11.62
C ASP A 26 9.56 -8.85 12.37
N LEU A 27 8.54 -8.72 13.25
CA LEU A 27 8.19 -7.41 13.84
C LEU A 27 9.32 -6.83 14.68
N PHE A 28 9.98 -7.66 15.48
CA PHE A 28 11.04 -7.23 16.41
C PHE A 28 12.37 -7.01 15.70
N SER A 29 12.72 -7.89 14.76
CA SER A 29 13.89 -7.77 13.90
C SER A 29 13.51 -8.33 12.54
N TYR A 30 13.41 -7.47 11.54
CA TYR A 30 13.14 -7.92 10.18
C TYR A 30 14.37 -8.64 9.67
N LYS A 31 14.25 -9.96 9.47
CA LYS A 31 15.36 -10.82 9.04
C LYS A 31 16.61 -10.58 9.92
N GLU A 32 17.79 -10.54 9.31
CA GLU A 32 19.07 -10.37 10.00
C GLU A 32 19.48 -8.89 10.20
N THR A 33 18.55 -7.94 10.06
CA THR A 33 18.87 -6.51 10.17
C THR A 33 19.10 -6.04 11.61
N GLY A 34 18.62 -6.80 12.59
CA GLY A 34 18.67 -6.43 14.01
C GLY A 34 17.76 -5.26 14.37
N MET A 35 16.84 -4.86 13.49
CA MET A 35 15.91 -3.74 13.69
C MET A 35 14.52 -4.08 13.14
N SER A 36 13.48 -3.50 13.74
CA SER A 36 12.14 -3.56 13.16
C SER A 36 12.09 -2.79 11.85
N VAL A 37 11.25 -3.23 10.89
CA VAL A 37 10.98 -2.45 9.66
C VAL A 37 10.48 -1.04 9.97
N MET A 38 9.80 -0.85 11.11
CA MET A 38 9.30 0.46 11.56
C MET A 38 10.42 1.41 12.04
N GLU A 39 11.61 0.89 12.33
CA GLU A 39 12.77 1.65 12.77
C GLU A 39 13.76 1.92 11.63
N MET A 40 13.56 1.27 10.48
CA MET A 40 14.42 1.41 9.32
C MET A 40 14.28 2.79 8.67
N SER A 41 15.40 3.35 8.25
CA SER A 41 15.38 4.49 7.33
C SER A 41 14.73 4.07 6.01
N HIS A 42 13.76 4.85 5.52
CA HIS A 42 13.14 4.67 4.20
C HIS A 42 14.13 4.80 3.02
N ARG A 43 15.37 5.22 3.28
CA ARG A 43 16.46 5.30 2.30
C ARG A 43 17.51 4.20 2.48
N SER A 44 17.33 3.33 3.46
CA SER A 44 18.25 2.20 3.68
C SER A 44 18.06 1.17 2.58
N LYS A 45 19.13 0.45 2.24
CA LYS A 45 19.07 -0.65 1.26
C LYS A 45 18.06 -1.73 1.67
N ALA A 46 17.99 -2.05 2.96
CA ALA A 46 17.03 -3.03 3.48
C ALA A 46 15.58 -2.63 3.23
N TYR A 47 15.22 -1.35 3.43
CA TYR A 47 13.88 -0.86 3.12
C TYR A 47 13.64 -0.72 1.61
N ASP A 48 14.64 -0.30 0.84
CA ASP A 48 14.54 -0.19 -0.62
C ASP A 48 14.23 -1.54 -1.29
N GLU A 49 14.78 -2.64 -0.76
CA GLU A 49 14.44 -4.00 -1.22
C GLU A 49 12.96 -4.35 -0.96
N ILE A 50 12.39 -3.93 0.18
CA ILE A 50 10.95 -4.09 0.48
C ILE A 50 10.12 -3.26 -0.50
N PHE A 51 10.48 -1.99 -0.66
CA PHE A 51 9.72 -1.03 -1.46
C PHE A 51 9.73 -1.38 -2.95
N SER A 52 10.91 -1.65 -3.51
CA SER A 52 11.07 -2.07 -4.90
C SER A 52 10.46 -3.44 -5.16
N GLY A 53 10.55 -4.37 -4.20
CA GLY A 53 9.85 -5.66 -4.24
C GLY A 53 8.34 -5.48 -4.41
N ALA A 54 7.71 -4.67 -3.56
CA ALA A 54 6.28 -4.39 -3.64
C ALA A 54 5.84 -3.78 -4.98
N ILE A 55 6.64 -2.86 -5.56
CA ILE A 55 6.39 -2.30 -6.90
C ILE A 55 6.45 -3.40 -7.95
N ASN A 56 7.52 -4.20 -7.95
CA ASN A 56 7.76 -5.23 -8.96
C ASN A 56 6.70 -6.34 -8.91
N ASP A 57 6.31 -6.76 -7.71
CA ASP A 57 5.26 -7.76 -7.52
C ASP A 57 3.92 -7.27 -8.05
N LEU A 58 3.55 -6.01 -7.79
CA LEU A 58 2.32 -5.42 -8.33
C LEU A 58 2.37 -5.32 -9.86
N LYS A 59 3.49 -4.82 -10.41
CA LYS A 59 3.68 -4.72 -11.86
C LYS A 59 3.58 -6.08 -12.53
N LYS A 60 4.20 -7.11 -11.96
CA LYS A 60 4.14 -8.48 -12.46
C LYS A 60 2.74 -9.07 -12.37
N LEU A 61 2.06 -8.92 -11.23
CA LEU A 61 0.74 -9.48 -10.98
C LEU A 61 -0.31 -8.91 -11.95
N LEU A 62 -0.24 -7.61 -12.22
CA LEU A 62 -1.21 -6.90 -13.06
C LEU A 62 -0.72 -6.68 -14.50
N ASN A 63 0.46 -7.22 -14.87
CA ASN A 63 1.08 -7.06 -16.18
C ASN A 63 1.22 -5.58 -16.62
N ILE A 64 1.72 -4.73 -15.72
CA ILE A 64 1.93 -3.30 -15.94
C ILE A 64 3.26 -3.09 -16.68
N GLY A 65 3.21 -2.42 -17.84
CA GLY A 65 4.39 -2.09 -18.64
C GLY A 65 5.22 -0.91 -18.12
N ASP A 66 6.34 -0.65 -18.77
CA ASP A 66 7.31 0.39 -18.36
C ASP A 66 6.83 1.83 -18.58
N ASN A 67 5.73 2.02 -19.32
CA ASN A 67 5.10 3.32 -19.54
C ASN A 67 4.16 3.73 -18.38
N TYR A 68 4.14 2.98 -17.28
CA TYR A 68 3.37 3.26 -16.08
C TYR A 68 4.23 3.17 -14.81
N ASP A 69 3.97 4.08 -13.88
CA ASP A 69 4.58 4.12 -12.55
C ASP A 69 3.61 3.64 -11.47
N VAL A 70 4.15 3.01 -10.43
CA VAL A 70 3.42 2.62 -9.22
C VAL A 70 3.80 3.60 -8.11
N LEU A 71 2.81 4.31 -7.58
CA LEU A 71 3.00 5.30 -6.52
C LEU A 71 2.33 4.84 -5.22
N PHE A 72 3.07 4.91 -4.11
CA PHE A 72 2.52 4.74 -2.76
C PHE A 72 2.29 6.10 -2.13
N LEU A 73 1.02 6.52 -2.05
CA LEU A 73 0.61 7.83 -1.54
C LEU A 73 -0.27 7.67 -0.31
N GLN A 74 -0.13 8.60 0.64
CA GLN A 74 -0.99 8.66 1.83
C GLN A 74 -2.33 9.34 1.52
N GLY A 75 -3.22 9.42 2.52
CA GLY A 75 -4.53 10.10 2.40
C GLY A 75 -5.66 9.24 1.82
N GLY A 76 -5.36 8.00 1.45
CA GLY A 76 -6.34 7.03 0.95
C GLY A 76 -7.00 7.45 -0.38
N ALA A 77 -7.99 6.66 -0.81
CA ALA A 77 -8.71 6.92 -2.05
C ALA A 77 -9.43 8.29 -2.04
N THR A 78 -9.90 8.73 -0.87
CA THR A 78 -10.60 10.02 -0.72
C THR A 78 -9.72 11.22 -1.09
N LEU A 79 -8.42 11.21 -0.72
CA LEU A 79 -7.52 12.28 -1.14
C LEU A 79 -7.30 12.29 -2.67
N GLN A 80 -7.36 11.12 -3.31
CA GLN A 80 -7.22 11.05 -4.76
C GLN A 80 -8.38 11.73 -5.51
N PHE A 81 -9.54 11.90 -4.87
CA PHE A 81 -10.63 12.70 -5.44
C PHE A 81 -10.15 14.11 -5.78
N SER A 82 -9.42 14.79 -4.90
CA SER A 82 -8.86 16.11 -5.23
C SER A 82 -7.54 16.03 -6.00
N MET A 83 -6.66 15.07 -5.69
CA MET A 83 -5.31 15.01 -6.26
C MET A 83 -5.32 14.76 -7.78
N VAL A 84 -6.23 13.92 -8.28
CA VAL A 84 -6.34 13.61 -9.72
C VAL A 84 -6.64 14.87 -10.55
N PRO A 85 -7.71 15.64 -10.32
CA PRO A 85 -7.98 16.84 -11.11
C PRO A 85 -6.97 17.96 -10.87
N LEU A 86 -6.41 18.10 -9.66
CA LEU A 86 -5.36 19.10 -9.43
C LEU A 86 -4.12 18.89 -10.31
N ASN A 87 -3.84 17.65 -10.71
CA ASN A 87 -2.66 17.33 -11.54
C ASN A 87 -2.98 17.11 -13.02
N LEU A 88 -4.17 16.57 -13.34
CA LEU A 88 -4.48 16.10 -14.70
C LEU A 88 -5.55 16.94 -15.41
N MET A 89 -6.22 17.88 -14.73
CA MET A 89 -7.28 18.68 -15.34
C MET A 89 -6.71 19.76 -16.28
N PRO A 90 -7.19 19.84 -17.54
CA PRO A 90 -6.81 20.92 -18.45
C PRO A 90 -7.25 22.31 -17.93
N PRO A 91 -6.60 23.41 -18.37
CA PRO A 91 -6.77 24.77 -17.80
C PRO A 91 -8.20 25.33 -17.76
N VAL A 92 -9.10 24.85 -18.63
CA VAL A 92 -10.52 25.23 -18.65
C VAL A 92 -11.36 23.96 -18.68
N ASN A 93 -11.53 23.34 -17.52
CA ASN A 93 -12.34 22.13 -17.42
C ASN A 93 -13.06 22.06 -16.06
N LYS A 94 -14.01 21.13 -15.94
CA LYS A 94 -14.79 20.84 -14.72
C LYS A 94 -14.59 19.39 -14.34
N ALA A 95 -14.67 19.09 -13.03
CA ALA A 95 -14.65 17.73 -12.51
C ALA A 95 -15.96 17.45 -11.78
N ASP A 96 -16.60 16.33 -12.11
CA ASP A 96 -17.81 15.85 -11.44
C ASP A 96 -17.45 14.72 -10.46
N TYR A 97 -18.07 14.74 -9.29
CA TYR A 97 -17.86 13.74 -8.24
C TYR A 97 -19.16 13.08 -7.87
N ILE A 98 -19.15 11.74 -7.82
CA ILE A 98 -20.29 10.98 -7.33
C ILE A 98 -20.15 10.86 -5.81
N ASN A 99 -21.05 11.53 -5.08
CA ASN A 99 -21.16 11.35 -3.63
C ASN A 99 -22.06 10.15 -3.34
N THR A 100 -21.47 9.04 -2.91
CA THR A 100 -22.17 7.80 -2.56
C THR A 100 -22.44 7.65 -1.06
N GLY A 101 -22.37 8.74 -0.28
CA GLY A 101 -22.71 8.77 1.15
C GLY A 101 -21.51 8.60 2.09
N ALA A 102 -20.65 9.63 2.13
CA ALA A 102 -19.58 9.75 3.12
C ALA A 102 -20.11 9.79 4.57
#